data_AF-A0A9D8MQQ0-F1
#
_entry.id   AF-A0A9D8MQQ0-F1
#
_cell.length_a   1.000
_cell.length_b   1.000
_cell.length_c   1.000
_cell.angle_alpha   90.00
_cell.angle_beta   90.00
_cell.angle_gamma   90.00
#
_symmetry.space_group_name_H-M   'P 1'
#
loop_
_entity.id
_entity.type
_entity.pdbx_description
1 polymer ?
#
loop_
_entity_poly.entity_id
_entity_poly.type
_entity_poly.pdbx_seq_one_letter_code
_entity_poly.pdbx_strand_id
1 'polypeptide(L)'
;MDSLSFQRTLVTYGVLIPVVLLLGYFIGAPSGARGYMLIALLFCIMMLPLMMNYHHIALVATWNAAFTLGFLPGLPKVWYVVALFSIVLTMMARIVHRKPLISYKPLSLSMLFFAFTAIMTGMLRGGVGMKALGSQNYGGKAFVYILIAVIGYFALSFVKIPKRRVGICVLVFFITTLTLILSNVVYMMGPNFWFLYLFVPADYAVGQAQADYLYAEVTRLGGVGFALMGVYFYMMVRYGIRGIFDLTHPLRLLTLFLVVVGSMTGGFRSTIILYILIFIFQFFLEKLYRTKYLWMMIAAGIVSLALIYPFAQKLPSSFQRCISFLPGLKIDLAAKADADASIEWRLKIWSVLWPQVGDYLLLGKGFVYDASDVHLADESVRRGFLQSEDFAVITGDYHSGPLSVVIPLGIWGVIGFVLINVFGIRM
;
A
#
# COMPACT_ATOMS: atom_id res chain seq x y z
N MET A 1 -28.22 26.66 21.20
CA MET A 1 -27.86 25.23 21.17
C MET A 1 -28.84 24.55 20.23
N ASP A 2 -28.38 24.14 19.05
CA ASP A 2 -29.26 23.61 18.01
C ASP A 2 -29.88 22.27 18.45
N SER A 3 -31.20 22.12 18.30
CA SER A 3 -31.93 20.88 18.64
C SER A 3 -31.35 19.61 17.98
N LEU A 4 -30.70 19.79 16.82
CA LEU A 4 -29.96 18.75 16.09
C LEU A 4 -28.69 18.26 16.83
N SER A 5 -28.01 19.12 17.59
CA SER A 5 -26.84 18.70 18.38
C SER A 5 -27.27 17.88 19.60
N PHE A 6 -28.38 18.25 20.23
CA PHE A 6 -28.95 17.52 21.37
C PHE A 6 -29.44 16.12 20.97
N GLN A 7 -30.19 16.00 19.87
CA GLN A 7 -30.64 14.69 19.35
C GLN A 7 -29.47 13.79 18.92
N ARG A 8 -28.43 14.35 18.28
CA ARG A 8 -27.21 13.60 17.95
C ARG A 8 -26.49 13.10 19.20
N THR A 9 -26.41 13.92 20.23
CA THR A 9 -25.76 13.59 21.50
C THR A 9 -26.53 12.49 22.22
N LEU A 10 -27.86 12.58 22.25
CA LEU A 10 -28.73 11.59 22.89
C LEU A 10 -28.68 10.22 22.19
N VAL A 11 -28.70 10.18 20.86
CA VAL A 11 -28.54 8.92 20.09
C VAL A 11 -27.14 8.34 20.26
N THR A 12 -26.12 9.19 20.28
CA THR A 12 -24.73 8.79 20.51
C THR A 12 -24.58 8.12 21.87
N TYR A 13 -24.97 8.79 22.96
CA TYR A 13 -24.84 8.23 24.31
C TYR A 13 -25.83 7.09 24.61
N GLY A 14 -27.06 7.18 24.10
CA GLY A 14 -28.11 6.17 24.31
C GLY A 14 -27.80 4.83 23.64
N VAL A 15 -27.02 4.82 22.56
CA VAL A 15 -26.55 3.59 21.90
C VAL A 15 -25.16 3.16 22.41
N LEU A 16 -24.25 4.11 22.67
CA LEU A 16 -22.89 3.78 23.12
C LEU A 16 -22.86 3.11 24.49
N ILE A 17 -23.65 3.57 25.47
CA ILE A 17 -23.58 3.05 26.84
C ILE A 17 -24.02 1.56 26.91
N PRO A 18 -25.18 1.15 26.35
CA PRO A 18 -25.57 -0.27 26.34
C PRO A 18 -24.60 -1.16 25.58
N VAL A 19 -24.04 -0.66 24.48
CA VAL A 19 -23.11 -1.40 23.63
C VAL A 19 -21.75 -1.61 24.32
N VAL A 20 -21.25 -0.62 25.07
CA VAL A 20 -20.04 -0.74 25.90
C VAL A 20 -20.23 -1.77 27.01
N LEU A 21 -21.40 -1.78 27.65
CA LEU A 21 -21.72 -2.76 28.70
C LEU A 21 -21.82 -4.18 28.14
N LEU A 22 -22.43 -4.35 26.96
CA LEU A 22 -22.46 -5.63 26.26
C LEU A 22 -21.05 -6.08 25.84
N LEU A 23 -20.21 -5.18 25.33
CA LEU A 23 -18.81 -5.48 25.00
C LEU A 23 -18.02 -5.95 26.23
N GLY A 24 -18.15 -5.26 27.36
CA GLY A 24 -17.50 -5.66 28.62
C GLY A 24 -17.92 -7.06 29.07
N TYR A 25 -19.20 -7.40 28.92
CA TYR A 25 -19.73 -8.73 29.24
C TYR A 25 -19.17 -9.83 28.32
N PHE A 26 -19.13 -9.61 27.00
CA PHE A 26 -18.65 -10.61 26.04
C PHE A 26 -17.13 -10.76 26.00
N ILE A 27 -16.37 -9.69 26.30
CA ILE A 27 -14.92 -9.78 26.51
C ILE A 27 -14.59 -10.64 27.74
N GLY A 28 -15.48 -10.67 28.73
CA GLY A 28 -15.36 -11.53 29.92
C GLY A 28 -15.66 -13.01 29.68
N ALA A 29 -16.29 -13.38 28.56
CA ALA A 29 -16.64 -14.77 28.23
C ALA A 29 -16.56 -15.08 26.70
N PRO A 30 -15.39 -14.94 26.05
CA PRO A 30 -15.29 -15.17 24.62
C PRO A 30 -15.22 -16.68 24.33
N SER A 31 -16.34 -17.31 23.98
CA SER A 31 -16.33 -18.69 23.45
C SER A 31 -16.79 -18.72 21.99
N GLY A 32 -15.82 -18.92 21.09
CA GLY A 32 -16.03 -19.22 19.67
C GLY A 32 -16.23 -18.02 18.72
N ALA A 33 -16.30 -18.31 17.42
CA ALA A 33 -16.40 -17.33 16.33
C ALA A 33 -17.59 -16.37 16.46
N ARG A 34 -18.70 -16.81 17.09
CA ARG A 34 -19.89 -15.99 17.33
C ARG A 34 -19.64 -14.85 18.32
N GLY A 35 -18.81 -15.06 19.34
CA GLY A 35 -18.41 -14.02 20.29
C GLY A 35 -17.60 -12.91 19.61
N TYR A 36 -16.63 -13.28 18.79
CA TYR A 36 -15.84 -12.31 18.01
C TYR A 36 -16.66 -11.53 16.99
N MET A 37 -17.62 -12.18 16.32
CA MET A 37 -18.55 -11.49 15.43
C MET A 37 -19.41 -10.45 16.16
N LEU A 38 -19.90 -10.79 17.35
CA LEU A 38 -20.71 -9.88 18.16
C LEU A 38 -19.87 -8.70 18.68
N ILE A 39 -18.65 -8.95 19.16
CA ILE A 39 -17.70 -7.90 19.56
C ILE A 39 -17.41 -6.97 18.37
N ALA A 40 -17.16 -7.52 17.18
CA ALA A 40 -16.94 -6.72 15.98
C ALA A 40 -18.18 -5.87 15.60
N LEU A 41 -19.38 -6.44 15.71
CA LEU A 41 -20.64 -5.72 15.46
C LEU A 41 -20.83 -4.56 16.45
N LEU A 42 -20.64 -4.82 17.74
CA LEU A 42 -20.76 -3.81 18.80
C LEU A 42 -19.73 -2.69 18.59
N PHE A 43 -18.48 -3.04 18.26
CA PHE A 43 -17.45 -2.07 17.92
C PHE A 43 -17.83 -1.22 16.69
N CYS A 44 -18.37 -1.83 15.63
CA CYS A 44 -18.88 -1.09 14.48
C CYS A 44 -19.99 -0.10 14.86
N ILE A 45 -20.91 -0.50 15.76
CA ILE A 45 -21.97 0.38 16.26
C ILE A 45 -21.39 1.55 17.06
N MET A 46 -20.40 1.30 17.92
CA MET A 46 -19.71 2.37 18.67
C MET A 46 -18.97 3.36 17.77
N MET A 47 -18.46 2.89 16.63
CA MET A 47 -17.73 3.72 15.68
C MET A 47 -18.66 4.54 14.78
N LEU A 48 -19.96 4.23 14.72
CA LEU A 48 -20.92 4.96 13.86
C LEU A 48 -20.93 6.48 14.12
N PRO A 49 -21.08 6.99 15.36
CA PRO A 49 -21.10 8.43 15.61
C PRO A 49 -19.79 9.13 15.19
N LEU A 50 -18.66 8.44 15.37
CA LEU A 50 -17.36 8.94 14.93
C LEU A 50 -17.30 9.00 13.40
N MET A 51 -17.72 7.93 12.72
CA MET A 51 -17.75 7.88 11.25
C MET A 51 -18.72 8.92 10.67
N MET A 52 -19.90 9.12 11.24
CA MET A 52 -20.86 10.13 10.78
C MET A 52 -20.27 11.55 10.71
N ASN A 53 -19.35 11.88 11.62
CA ASN A 53 -18.74 13.20 11.69
C ASN A 53 -17.37 13.28 11.00
N TYR A 54 -16.61 12.19 10.96
CA TYR A 54 -15.19 12.19 10.59
C TYR A 54 -14.80 11.17 9.51
N HIS A 55 -15.76 10.50 8.85
CA HIS A 55 -15.45 9.43 7.89
C HIS A 55 -14.43 9.83 6.80
N HIS A 56 -14.49 11.05 6.26
CA HIS A 56 -13.50 11.49 5.24
C HIS A 56 -12.07 11.55 5.79
N ILE A 57 -11.88 12.13 6.99
CA ILE A 57 -10.54 12.20 7.61
C ILE A 57 -10.09 10.81 8.03
N ALA A 58 -11.02 9.98 8.55
CA ALA A 58 -10.74 8.59 8.86
C ALA A 58 -10.30 7.80 7.62
N LEU A 59 -10.93 8.03 6.47
CA LEU A 59 -10.54 7.40 5.21
C LEU A 59 -9.13 7.84 4.79
N VAL A 60 -8.83 9.13 4.86
CA VAL A 60 -7.48 9.67 4.59
C VAL A 60 -6.45 9.07 5.54
N ALA A 61 -6.78 8.93 6.83
CA ALA A 61 -5.88 8.36 7.85
C ALA A 61 -5.65 6.86 7.69
N THR A 62 -6.65 6.11 7.23
CA THR A 62 -6.54 4.66 7.09
C THR A 62 -5.97 4.24 5.74
N TRP A 63 -6.03 5.10 4.72
CA TRP A 63 -5.63 4.78 3.34
C TRP A 63 -4.23 4.16 3.23
N ASN A 64 -3.23 4.75 3.91
CA ASN A 64 -1.86 4.27 3.92
C ASN A 64 -1.45 3.64 5.26
N ALA A 65 -2.39 3.46 6.19
CA ALA A 65 -2.10 2.80 7.44
C ALA A 65 -1.90 1.29 7.23
N ALA A 66 -1.05 0.69 8.06
CA ALA A 66 -0.74 -0.73 8.02
C ALA A 66 -1.93 -1.61 8.41
N PHE A 67 -2.89 -1.09 9.17
CA PHE A 67 -3.85 -1.91 9.90
C PHE A 67 -4.72 -2.82 9.03
N THR A 68 -4.83 -4.06 9.48
CA THR A 68 -5.64 -5.14 8.90
C THR A 68 -6.65 -5.67 9.92
N LEU A 69 -7.72 -6.27 9.42
CA LEU A 69 -8.68 -7.02 10.23
C LEU A 69 -8.36 -8.50 10.09
N GLY A 70 -7.27 -8.93 10.73
CA GLY A 70 -6.72 -10.28 10.61
C GLY A 70 -7.59 -11.39 11.18
N PHE A 71 -8.60 -11.03 11.99
CA PHE A 71 -9.65 -11.93 12.46
C PHE A 71 -10.73 -12.21 11.41
N LEU A 72 -10.73 -11.50 10.26
CA LEU A 72 -11.64 -11.76 9.15
C LEU A 72 -10.93 -12.55 8.03
N PRO A 73 -11.64 -13.50 7.38
CA PRO A 73 -11.11 -14.19 6.20
C PRO A 73 -10.66 -13.21 5.11
N GLY A 74 -9.51 -13.49 4.49
CA GLY A 74 -8.92 -12.65 3.44
C GLY A 74 -8.13 -11.44 3.94
N LEU A 75 -8.00 -11.26 5.26
CA LEU A 75 -7.19 -10.21 5.91
C LEU A 75 -7.46 -8.81 5.34
N PRO A 76 -8.73 -8.35 5.28
CA PRO A 76 -9.06 -7.07 4.67
C PRO A 76 -8.39 -5.93 5.43
N LYS A 77 -7.89 -4.93 4.70
CA LYS A 77 -7.29 -3.73 5.31
C LYS A 77 -8.38 -2.86 5.93
N VAL A 78 -8.07 -2.15 7.01
CA VAL A 78 -9.04 -1.28 7.70
C VAL A 78 -9.66 -0.25 6.75
N TRP A 79 -8.87 0.32 5.83
CA TRP A 79 -9.37 1.29 4.86
C TRP A 79 -10.44 0.73 3.92
N TYR A 80 -10.52 -0.59 3.71
CA TYR A 80 -11.59 -1.19 2.91
C TYR A 80 -12.96 -0.90 3.53
N VAL A 81 -13.05 -1.14 4.84
CA VAL A 81 -14.27 -0.91 5.61
C VAL A 81 -14.56 0.58 5.66
N VAL A 82 -13.55 1.41 5.95
CA VAL A 82 -13.74 2.86 6.01
C VAL A 82 -14.17 3.45 4.67
N ALA A 83 -13.69 2.93 3.54
CA ALA A 83 -14.09 3.35 2.20
C ALA A 83 -15.57 3.04 1.93
N LEU A 84 -16.01 1.82 2.26
CA LEU A 84 -17.42 1.39 2.13
C LEU A 84 -18.35 2.22 3.01
N PHE A 85 -17.99 2.44 4.28
CA PHE A 85 -18.76 3.32 5.17
C PHE A 85 -18.79 4.75 4.64
N SER A 86 -17.65 5.26 4.17
CA SER A 86 -17.54 6.63 3.69
C SER A 86 -18.41 6.89 2.45
N ILE A 87 -18.47 5.96 1.49
CA ILE A 87 -19.31 6.14 0.32
C ILE A 87 -20.79 6.12 0.68
N VAL A 88 -21.21 5.21 1.58
CA VAL A 88 -22.60 5.11 2.04
C VAL A 88 -23.01 6.40 2.73
N LEU A 89 -22.21 6.91 3.68
CA LEU A 89 -22.49 8.16 4.37
C LEU A 89 -22.50 9.37 3.40
N THR A 90 -21.60 9.39 2.41
CA THR A 90 -21.59 10.44 1.38
C THR A 90 -22.86 10.42 0.54
N MET A 91 -23.33 9.23 0.14
CA MET A 91 -24.58 9.07 -0.62
C MET A 91 -25.80 9.42 0.21
N MET A 92 -25.85 9.00 1.48
CA MET A 92 -26.91 9.40 2.40
C MET A 92 -26.94 10.93 2.57
N ALA A 93 -25.79 11.57 2.74
CA ALA A 93 -25.71 13.02 2.82
C ALA A 93 -26.17 13.71 1.53
N ARG A 94 -25.94 13.12 0.36
CA ARG A 94 -26.51 13.60 -0.91
C ARG A 94 -28.03 13.46 -0.95
N ILE A 95 -28.57 12.32 -0.54
CA ILE A 95 -30.01 12.05 -0.59
C ILE A 95 -30.76 12.94 0.40
N VAL A 96 -30.29 13.00 1.66
CA VAL A 96 -30.94 13.72 2.77
C VAL A 96 -30.70 15.22 2.69
N HIS A 97 -29.47 15.66 2.45
CA HIS A 97 -29.09 17.08 2.49
C HIS A 97 -28.87 17.71 1.12
N ARG A 98 -29.13 16.97 0.02
CA ARG A 98 -28.97 17.45 -1.37
C ARG A 98 -27.59 18.05 -1.67
N LYS A 99 -26.55 17.61 -0.96
CA LYS A 99 -25.18 18.09 -1.17
C LYS A 99 -24.68 17.70 -2.56
N PRO A 100 -24.08 18.63 -3.32
CA PRO A 100 -23.52 18.31 -4.63
C PRO A 100 -22.31 17.39 -4.48
N LEU A 101 -22.20 16.40 -5.38
CA LEU A 101 -21.00 15.57 -5.48
C LEU A 101 -20.01 16.22 -6.45
N ILE A 102 -18.75 16.24 -6.07
CA ILE A 102 -17.68 16.79 -6.90
C ILE A 102 -16.89 15.63 -7.50
N SER A 103 -16.69 15.64 -8.81
CA SER A 103 -15.88 14.61 -9.46
C SER A 103 -15.33 15.14 -10.78
N TYR A 104 -14.09 14.75 -11.09
CA TYR A 104 -13.51 14.96 -12.40
C TYR A 104 -13.95 13.83 -13.32
N LYS A 105 -14.93 14.12 -14.20
CA LYS A 105 -15.62 13.11 -15.03
C LYS A 105 -14.67 12.17 -15.79
N PRO A 106 -13.62 12.63 -16.49
CA PRO A 106 -12.74 11.73 -17.25
C PRO A 106 -12.05 10.69 -16.37
N LEU A 107 -11.53 11.10 -15.21
CA LEU A 107 -10.89 10.18 -14.27
C LEU A 107 -11.91 9.23 -13.64
N SER A 108 -13.09 9.72 -13.27
CA SER A 108 -14.16 8.88 -12.72
C SER A 108 -14.67 7.83 -13.70
N LEU A 109 -14.82 8.18 -14.98
CA LEU A 109 -15.17 7.21 -16.03
C LEU A 109 -14.07 6.17 -16.22
N SER A 110 -12.80 6.58 -16.14
CA SER A 110 -11.66 5.67 -16.28
C SER A 110 -11.57 4.67 -15.12
N MET A 111 -11.84 5.13 -13.89
CA MET A 111 -11.94 4.28 -12.70
C MET A 111 -13.09 3.26 -12.83
N LEU A 112 -14.27 3.71 -13.29
CA LEU A 112 -15.42 2.82 -13.53
C LEU A 112 -15.15 1.83 -14.65
N PHE A 113 -14.51 2.26 -15.73
CA PHE A 113 -14.11 1.39 -16.85
C PHE A 113 -13.13 0.31 -16.40
N PHE A 114 -12.15 0.65 -15.56
CA PHE A 114 -11.20 -0.31 -15.01
C PHE A 114 -11.89 -1.32 -14.07
N ALA A 115 -12.78 -0.85 -13.19
CA ALA A 115 -13.60 -1.74 -12.35
C ALA A 115 -14.52 -2.65 -13.18
N PHE A 116 -15.17 -2.10 -14.20
CA PHE A 116 -16.01 -2.86 -15.11
C PHE A 116 -15.22 -3.95 -15.83
N THR A 117 -14.03 -3.62 -16.33
CA THR A 117 -13.14 -4.60 -16.96
C THR A 117 -12.80 -5.73 -16.00
N ALA A 118 -12.42 -5.41 -14.76
CA ALA A 118 -12.13 -6.43 -13.76
C ALA A 118 -13.34 -7.34 -13.46
N ILE A 119 -14.54 -6.78 -13.33
CA ILE A 119 -15.76 -7.57 -13.12
C ILE A 119 -16.03 -8.47 -14.32
N MET A 120 -16.02 -7.91 -15.53
CA MET A 120 -16.32 -8.65 -16.76
C MET A 120 -15.33 -9.78 -17.01
N THR A 121 -14.03 -9.53 -16.82
CA THR A 121 -13.01 -10.58 -16.95
C THR A 121 -13.25 -11.70 -15.93
N GLY A 122 -13.55 -11.37 -14.66
CA GLY A 122 -13.87 -12.38 -13.66
C GLY A 122 -15.11 -13.20 -14.01
N MET A 123 -16.20 -12.53 -14.41
CA MET A 123 -17.46 -13.21 -14.78
C MET A 123 -17.28 -14.15 -15.99
N LEU A 124 -16.54 -13.71 -17.01
CA LEU A 124 -16.31 -14.49 -18.24
C LEU A 124 -15.27 -15.61 -18.06
N ARG A 125 -14.46 -15.59 -17.00
CA ARG A 125 -13.45 -16.62 -16.68
C ARG A 125 -13.89 -17.61 -15.59
N GLY A 126 -15.20 -17.68 -15.31
CA GLY A 126 -15.75 -18.68 -14.38
C GLY A 126 -15.88 -18.19 -12.92
N GLY A 127 -15.81 -16.88 -12.68
CA GLY A 127 -16.12 -16.26 -11.40
C GLY A 127 -14.95 -15.53 -10.75
N VAL A 128 -15.13 -15.15 -9.48
CA VAL A 128 -14.21 -14.26 -8.74
C VAL A 128 -13.24 -15.05 -7.84
N GLY A 129 -13.48 -16.34 -7.54
CA GLY A 129 -12.56 -17.17 -6.75
C GLY A 129 -12.40 -16.72 -5.29
N MET A 130 -13.51 -16.51 -4.58
CA MET A 130 -13.51 -16.05 -3.18
C MET A 130 -13.59 -17.23 -2.21
N LYS A 131 -12.45 -17.81 -1.81
CA LYS A 131 -12.41 -18.92 -0.83
C LYS A 131 -13.09 -18.58 0.50
N ALA A 132 -13.00 -17.32 0.93
CA ALA A 132 -13.69 -16.82 2.12
C ALA A 132 -15.23 -17.01 2.07
N LEU A 133 -15.82 -17.11 0.88
CA LEU A 133 -17.25 -17.33 0.65
C LEU A 133 -17.56 -18.79 0.27
N GLY A 134 -16.62 -19.72 0.47
CA GLY A 134 -16.80 -21.15 0.20
C GLY A 134 -16.41 -21.61 -1.21
N SER A 135 -15.79 -20.75 -2.04
CA SER A 135 -15.24 -21.15 -3.34
C SER A 135 -14.05 -22.11 -3.17
N GLN A 136 -13.94 -23.10 -4.05
CA GLN A 136 -12.76 -23.96 -4.14
C GLN A 136 -11.54 -23.22 -4.73
N ASN A 137 -11.78 -22.16 -5.51
CA ASN A 137 -10.73 -21.36 -6.12
C ASN A 137 -10.35 -20.14 -5.26
N TYR A 138 -9.09 -19.72 -5.37
CA TYR A 138 -8.54 -18.47 -4.83
C TYR A 138 -8.51 -17.36 -5.89
N GLY A 139 -8.08 -16.15 -5.52
CA GLY A 139 -7.91 -15.01 -6.44
C GLY A 139 -8.80 -13.80 -6.18
N GLY A 140 -9.89 -13.99 -5.44
CA GLY A 140 -10.90 -12.93 -5.21
C GLY A 140 -10.39 -11.66 -4.55
N LYS A 141 -9.28 -11.75 -3.79
CA LYS A 141 -8.66 -10.60 -3.12
C LYS A 141 -8.29 -9.49 -4.10
N ALA A 142 -7.78 -9.81 -5.29
CA ALA A 142 -7.39 -8.80 -6.29
C ALA A 142 -8.61 -8.06 -6.86
N PHE A 143 -9.68 -8.78 -7.22
CA PHE A 143 -10.92 -8.16 -7.68
C PHE A 143 -11.52 -7.24 -6.61
N VAL A 144 -11.62 -7.72 -5.37
CA VAL A 144 -12.12 -6.94 -4.23
C VAL A 144 -11.25 -5.70 -4.00
N TYR A 145 -9.93 -5.83 -4.09
CA TYR A 145 -9.01 -4.70 -3.96
C TYR A 145 -9.31 -3.60 -5.00
N ILE A 146 -9.44 -3.97 -6.28
CA ILE A 146 -9.74 -3.03 -7.37
C ILE A 146 -11.07 -2.32 -7.12
N LEU A 147 -12.12 -3.06 -6.79
CA LEU A 147 -13.46 -2.49 -6.58
C LEU A 147 -13.50 -1.54 -5.38
N ILE A 148 -12.90 -1.95 -4.26
CA ILE A 148 -12.85 -1.13 -3.05
C ILE A 148 -11.95 0.10 -3.26
N ALA A 149 -10.87 0.00 -4.03
CA ALA A 149 -10.05 1.16 -4.40
C ALA A 149 -10.85 2.19 -5.22
N VAL A 150 -11.67 1.74 -6.17
CA VAL A 150 -12.56 2.63 -6.96
C VAL A 150 -13.63 3.26 -6.07
N ILE A 151 -14.22 2.50 -5.16
CA ILE A 151 -15.15 3.04 -4.15
C ILE A 151 -14.46 4.09 -3.28
N GLY A 152 -13.24 3.80 -2.82
CA GLY A 152 -12.40 4.71 -2.04
C GLY A 152 -12.09 6.01 -2.78
N TYR A 153 -11.76 5.94 -4.07
CA TYR A 153 -11.59 7.10 -4.94
C TYR A 153 -12.85 7.98 -4.96
N PHE A 154 -14.03 7.39 -5.13
CA PHE A 154 -15.30 8.13 -5.11
C PHE A 154 -15.59 8.74 -3.73
N ALA A 155 -15.37 7.99 -2.66
CA ALA A 155 -15.55 8.45 -1.29
C ALA A 155 -14.63 9.65 -0.93
N LEU A 156 -13.41 9.68 -1.48
CA LEU A 156 -12.47 10.79 -1.31
C LEU A 156 -12.77 11.97 -2.23
N SER A 157 -13.14 11.73 -3.49
CA SER A 157 -13.31 12.79 -4.50
C SER A 157 -14.63 13.55 -4.36
N PHE A 158 -15.70 12.88 -3.94
CA PHE A 158 -17.05 13.46 -3.88
C PHE A 158 -17.21 14.62 -2.92
N VAL A 159 -16.28 14.80 -1.97
CA VAL A 159 -16.37 15.86 -0.97
C VAL A 159 -15.13 16.75 -1.01
N LYS A 160 -15.38 18.05 -1.11
CA LYS A 160 -14.32 19.05 -1.09
C LYS A 160 -13.67 19.10 0.28
N ILE A 161 -12.35 18.94 0.33
CA ILE A 161 -11.58 19.19 1.53
C ILE A 161 -11.55 20.71 1.79
N PRO A 162 -12.01 21.20 2.96
CA PRO A 162 -11.93 22.62 3.30
C PRO A 162 -10.48 23.10 3.26
N LYS A 163 -10.21 24.27 2.68
CA LYS A 163 -8.85 24.83 2.51
C LYS A 163 -8.02 24.79 3.81
N ARG A 164 -8.64 25.10 4.96
CA ARG A 164 -8.01 25.07 6.28
C ARG A 164 -7.52 23.68 6.70
N ARG A 165 -8.12 22.60 6.20
CA ARG A 165 -7.82 21.21 6.59
C ARG A 165 -6.90 20.49 5.60
N VAL A 166 -6.60 21.09 4.44
CA VAL A 166 -5.78 20.44 3.39
C VAL A 166 -4.42 20.02 3.95
N GLY A 167 -3.72 20.92 4.66
CA GLY A 167 -2.40 20.60 5.23
C GLY A 167 -2.44 19.43 6.21
N ILE A 168 -3.48 19.35 7.06
CA ILE A 168 -3.67 18.23 8.00
C ILE A 168 -3.99 16.94 7.24
N CYS A 169 -4.84 16.99 6.23
CA CYS A 169 -5.17 15.80 5.44
C CYS A 169 -3.93 15.25 4.71
N VAL A 170 -3.12 16.12 4.11
CA VAL A 170 -1.85 15.73 3.47
C VAL A 170 -0.88 15.13 4.49
N LEU A 171 -0.71 15.77 5.65
CA LEU A 171 0.13 15.25 6.73
C LEU A 171 -0.34 13.85 7.16
N VAL A 172 -1.64 13.70 7.47
CA VAL A 172 -2.23 12.45 7.93
C VAL A 172 -2.13 11.35 6.87
N PHE A 173 -2.37 11.68 5.60
CA PHE A 173 -2.27 10.73 4.48
C PHE A 173 -0.88 10.10 4.39
N PHE A 174 0.17 10.90 4.56
CA PHE A 174 1.54 10.43 4.42
C PHE A 174 2.12 9.90 5.73
N ILE A 175 1.87 10.51 6.87
CA ILE A 175 2.49 10.11 8.13
C ILE A 175 1.96 8.78 8.66
N THR A 176 0.76 8.39 8.24
CA THR A 176 0.17 7.10 8.61
C THR A 176 0.93 5.91 8.04
N THR A 177 1.78 6.10 7.02
CA THR A 177 2.74 5.07 6.57
C THR A 177 3.71 4.64 7.68
N LEU A 178 3.95 5.50 8.69
CA LEU A 178 4.83 5.13 9.82
C LEU A 178 4.31 3.92 10.59
N THR A 179 3.01 3.64 10.52
CA THR A 179 2.42 2.42 11.10
C THR A 179 2.96 1.13 10.47
N LEU A 180 3.58 1.18 9.29
CA LEU A 180 4.23 0.02 8.66
C LEU A 180 5.43 -0.50 9.46
N ILE A 181 6.07 0.36 10.27
CA ILE A 181 7.14 -0.02 11.20
C ILE A 181 6.65 -1.07 12.21
N LEU A 182 5.35 -1.04 12.56
CA LEU A 182 4.78 -1.97 13.53
C LEU A 182 4.96 -3.43 13.11
N SER A 183 4.99 -3.73 11.80
CA SER A 183 5.21 -5.10 11.33
C SER A 183 6.56 -5.65 11.81
N ASN A 184 7.64 -4.85 11.67
CA ASN A 184 8.98 -5.22 12.13
C ASN A 184 9.09 -5.19 13.66
N VAL A 185 8.45 -4.21 14.32
CA VAL A 185 8.46 -4.13 15.79
C VAL A 185 7.78 -5.33 16.42
N VAL A 186 6.60 -5.73 15.94
CA VAL A 186 5.87 -6.92 16.43
C VAL A 186 6.72 -8.17 16.27
N TYR A 187 7.45 -8.29 15.16
CA TYR A 187 8.36 -9.41 14.95
C TYR A 187 9.47 -9.43 16.01
N MET A 188 10.13 -8.28 16.23
CA MET A 188 11.20 -8.12 17.22
C MET A 188 10.77 -8.35 18.67
N MET A 189 9.50 -8.08 18.99
CA MET A 189 8.94 -8.34 20.32
C MET A 189 8.83 -9.85 20.63
N GLY A 190 8.90 -10.71 19.60
CA GLY A 190 8.94 -12.16 19.74
C GLY A 190 7.55 -12.83 19.81
N PRO A 191 7.52 -14.17 19.93
CA PRO A 191 6.30 -14.97 19.76
C PRO A 191 5.13 -14.59 20.66
N ASN A 192 5.42 -14.12 21.88
CA ASN A 192 4.39 -13.69 22.84
C ASN A 192 3.54 -12.51 22.33
N PHE A 193 4.05 -11.74 21.37
CA PHE A 193 3.37 -10.57 20.80
C PHE A 193 2.86 -10.80 19.38
N TRP A 194 3.06 -11.99 18.78
CA TRP A 194 2.62 -12.28 17.42
C TRP A 194 1.08 -12.28 17.26
N PHE A 195 0.32 -12.33 18.35
CA PHE A 195 -1.13 -12.08 18.30
C PHE A 195 -1.47 -10.68 17.74
N LEU A 196 -0.55 -9.71 17.81
CA LEU A 196 -0.71 -8.38 17.21
C LEU A 196 -0.74 -8.43 15.67
N TYR A 197 -0.30 -9.51 15.04
CA TYR A 197 -0.49 -9.73 13.61
C TYR A 197 -1.95 -9.94 13.19
N LEU A 198 -2.86 -10.10 14.16
CA LEU A 198 -4.29 -9.97 13.92
C LEU A 198 -4.72 -8.55 13.54
N PHE A 199 -3.90 -7.53 13.82
CA PHE A 199 -4.20 -6.12 13.56
C PHE A 199 -3.17 -5.44 12.65
N VAL A 200 -1.98 -6.01 12.52
CA VAL A 200 -0.88 -5.50 11.71
C VAL A 200 -0.46 -6.59 10.72
N PRO A 201 -0.19 -6.28 9.45
CA PRO A 201 0.23 -7.27 8.46
C PRO A 201 1.65 -7.76 8.77
N ALA A 202 1.86 -9.06 8.67
CA ALA A 202 3.18 -9.67 8.78
C ALA A 202 4.04 -9.49 7.51
N ASP A 203 3.42 -9.12 6.37
CA ASP A 203 4.05 -9.05 5.05
C ASP A 203 5.36 -8.22 5.04
N TYR A 204 5.41 -7.13 5.80
CA TYR A 204 6.56 -6.22 5.84
C TYR A 204 7.72 -6.72 6.74
N ALA A 205 7.47 -7.72 7.58
CA ALA A 205 8.46 -8.38 8.42
C ALA A 205 8.98 -9.70 7.83
N VAL A 206 8.38 -10.20 6.74
CA VAL A 206 8.81 -11.48 6.11
C VAL A 206 10.29 -11.45 5.73
N GLY A 207 10.77 -10.34 5.15
CA GLY A 207 12.19 -10.20 4.79
C GLY A 207 13.14 -10.20 5.98
N GLN A 208 12.67 -9.81 7.17
CA GLN A 208 13.42 -9.90 8.42
C GLN A 208 13.37 -11.33 8.97
N ALA A 209 12.17 -11.93 9.00
CA ALA A 209 11.96 -13.29 9.47
C ALA A 209 12.73 -14.34 8.64
N GLN A 210 12.78 -14.17 7.32
CA GLN A 210 13.57 -15.02 6.43
C GLN A 210 15.06 -14.92 6.72
N ALA A 211 15.57 -13.71 6.98
CA ALA A 211 16.98 -13.51 7.28
C ALA A 211 17.38 -14.20 8.59
N ASP A 212 16.55 -14.09 9.61
CA ASP A 212 16.79 -14.75 10.90
C ASP A 212 16.68 -16.27 10.81
N TYR A 213 15.70 -16.79 10.05
CA TYR A 213 15.46 -18.23 9.93
C TYR A 213 16.52 -18.93 9.06
N LEU A 214 16.94 -18.28 7.97
CA LEU A 214 17.93 -18.83 7.02
C LEU A 214 19.37 -18.42 7.35
N TYR A 215 19.59 -17.71 8.46
CA TYR A 215 20.87 -17.08 8.78
C TYR A 215 21.45 -16.28 7.59
N ALA A 216 20.57 -15.59 6.85
CA ALA A 216 20.96 -14.86 5.66
C ALA A 216 21.73 -13.59 6.05
N GLU A 217 22.78 -13.28 5.28
CA GLU A 217 23.64 -12.11 5.53
C GLU A 217 22.95 -10.77 5.25
N VAL A 218 21.78 -10.79 4.61
CA VAL A 218 21.02 -9.59 4.21
C VAL A 218 19.69 -9.50 4.98
N THR A 219 19.67 -8.72 6.05
CA THR A 219 18.45 -8.47 6.84
C THR A 219 17.66 -7.27 6.33
N ARG A 220 16.40 -7.48 5.92
CA ARG A 220 15.55 -6.42 5.33
C ARG A 220 14.44 -5.97 6.27
N LEU A 221 14.51 -4.73 6.73
CA LEU A 221 13.46 -4.09 7.53
C LEU A 221 12.44 -3.40 6.62
N GLY A 222 11.64 -4.22 5.91
CA GLY A 222 10.77 -3.72 4.83
C GLY A 222 9.75 -2.68 5.30
N GLY A 223 9.16 -2.86 6.48
CA GLY A 223 8.21 -1.91 7.07
C GLY A 223 8.83 -0.56 7.37
N VAL A 224 10.07 -0.53 7.87
CA VAL A 224 10.84 0.72 8.09
C VAL A 224 11.12 1.42 6.76
N GLY A 225 11.56 0.66 5.74
CA GLY A 225 11.80 1.18 4.39
C GLY A 225 10.60 1.91 3.79
N PHE A 226 9.43 1.26 3.79
CA PHE A 226 8.21 1.85 3.22
C PHE A 226 7.57 2.91 4.13
N ALA A 227 7.75 2.83 5.44
CA ALA A 227 7.28 3.86 6.37
C ALA A 227 7.92 5.21 6.07
N LEU A 228 9.25 5.23 5.93
CA LEU A 228 10.02 6.44 5.67
C LEU A 228 9.74 7.04 4.29
N MET A 229 9.30 6.23 3.32
CA MET A 229 8.83 6.73 2.02
C MET A 229 7.65 7.70 2.14
N GLY A 230 6.72 7.48 3.07
CA GLY A 230 5.64 8.46 3.30
C GLY A 230 6.17 9.79 3.85
N VAL A 231 7.15 9.74 4.76
CA VAL A 231 7.81 10.96 5.27
C VAL A 231 8.52 11.71 4.15
N TYR A 232 9.24 11.00 3.27
CA TYR A 232 9.86 11.57 2.09
C TYR A 232 8.83 12.30 1.21
N PHE A 233 7.72 11.65 0.84
CA PHE A 233 6.68 12.28 0.03
C PHE A 233 6.01 13.46 0.72
N TYR A 234 5.77 13.39 2.03
CA TYR A 234 5.26 14.53 2.80
C TYR A 234 6.18 15.74 2.71
N MET A 235 7.50 15.54 2.84
CA MET A 235 8.48 16.62 2.74
C MET A 235 8.47 17.26 1.35
N MET A 236 8.42 16.44 0.30
CA MET A 236 8.34 16.91 -1.08
C MET A 236 7.08 17.76 -1.32
N VAL A 237 5.92 17.30 -0.85
CA VAL A 237 4.65 18.04 -0.99
C VAL A 237 4.61 19.31 -0.14
N ARG A 238 5.12 19.26 1.10
CA ARG A 238 4.99 20.36 2.07
C ARG A 238 5.97 21.50 1.82
N TYR A 239 7.21 21.18 1.48
CA TYR A 239 8.30 22.16 1.41
C TYR A 239 8.82 22.36 -0.01
N GLY A 240 8.63 21.39 -0.91
CA GLY A 240 9.30 21.37 -2.20
C GLY A 240 10.82 21.27 -2.07
N ILE A 241 11.53 21.23 -3.19
CA ILE A 241 12.99 21.12 -3.18
C ILE A 241 13.60 22.42 -2.64
N ARG A 242 13.13 23.59 -3.08
CA ARG A 242 13.66 24.87 -2.57
C ARG A 242 13.54 25.00 -1.06
N GLY A 243 12.40 24.60 -0.48
CA GLY A 243 12.16 24.72 0.95
C GLY A 243 12.89 23.68 1.79
N ILE A 244 13.25 22.52 1.22
CA ILE A 244 14.09 21.51 1.90
C ILE A 244 15.54 21.98 1.96
N PHE A 245 16.06 22.55 0.87
CA PHE A 245 17.44 23.05 0.77
C PHE A 245 17.61 24.50 1.27
N ASP A 246 16.63 25.02 2.00
CA ASP A 246 16.71 26.31 2.67
C ASP A 246 17.56 26.18 3.95
N LEU A 247 18.77 26.74 3.92
CA LEU A 247 19.75 26.67 5.02
C LEU A 247 19.31 27.41 6.27
N THR A 248 18.28 28.25 6.22
CA THR A 248 17.69 28.87 7.43
C THR A 248 16.93 27.84 8.29
N HIS A 249 16.54 26.71 7.70
CA HIS A 249 15.84 25.61 8.36
C HIS A 249 16.56 24.27 8.13
N PRO A 250 17.81 24.11 8.63
CA PRO A 250 18.68 22.97 8.28
C PRO A 250 18.12 21.61 8.72
N LEU A 251 17.23 21.60 9.71
CA LEU A 251 16.53 20.39 10.16
C LEU A 251 15.72 19.73 9.04
N ARG A 252 15.27 20.47 8.02
CA ARG A 252 14.58 19.89 6.86
C ARG A 252 15.53 19.05 6.03
N LEU A 253 16.71 19.57 5.72
CA LEU A 253 17.73 18.81 4.98
C LEU A 253 18.21 17.59 5.78
N LEU A 254 18.44 17.77 7.09
CA LEU A 254 18.81 16.65 7.98
C LEU A 254 17.74 15.56 7.99
N THR A 255 16.46 15.95 8.09
CA THR A 255 15.34 15.00 8.06
C THR A 255 15.30 14.24 6.75
N LEU A 256 15.51 14.93 5.60
CA LEU A 256 15.54 14.28 4.29
C LEU A 256 16.65 13.23 4.25
N PHE A 257 17.85 13.60 4.70
CA PHE A 257 19.00 12.71 4.75
C PHE A 257 18.71 11.47 5.61
N LEU A 258 18.22 11.65 6.84
CA LEU A 258 17.87 10.55 7.74
C LEU A 258 16.78 9.65 7.18
N VAL A 259 15.79 10.21 6.48
CA VAL A 259 14.72 9.45 5.82
C VAL A 259 15.26 8.61 4.67
N VAL A 260 16.14 9.17 3.83
CA VAL A 260 16.76 8.43 2.72
C VAL A 260 17.64 7.30 3.25
N VAL A 261 18.56 7.61 4.16
CA VAL A 261 19.46 6.63 4.78
C VAL A 261 18.67 5.57 5.54
N GLY A 262 17.70 5.98 6.35
CA GLY A 262 16.84 5.06 7.10
C GLY A 262 16.04 4.14 6.17
N SER A 263 15.57 4.63 5.02
CA SER A 263 14.80 3.79 4.08
C SER A 263 15.64 2.68 3.44
N MET A 264 16.97 2.84 3.39
CA MET A 264 17.90 1.82 2.89
C MET A 264 17.95 0.57 3.77
N THR A 265 17.49 0.65 5.03
CA THR A 265 17.29 -0.53 5.90
C THR A 265 16.28 -1.51 5.34
N GLY A 266 15.35 -1.05 4.49
CA GLY A 266 14.42 -1.93 3.77
C GLY A 266 15.08 -2.77 2.68
N GLY A 267 16.28 -2.40 2.24
CA GLY A 267 17.04 -3.16 1.24
C GLY A 267 16.50 -3.09 -0.18
N PHE A 268 15.49 -2.27 -0.50
CA PHE A 268 14.86 -2.24 -1.82
C PHE A 268 15.49 -1.20 -2.76
N ARG A 269 16.09 -1.63 -3.89
CA ARG A 269 16.59 -0.74 -4.95
C ARG A 269 15.51 0.18 -5.51
N SER A 270 14.29 -0.34 -5.64
CA SER A 270 13.13 0.40 -6.15
C SER A 270 12.81 1.63 -5.31
N THR A 271 13.08 1.61 -4.00
CA THR A 271 12.83 2.76 -3.11
C THR A 271 13.75 3.94 -3.47
N ILE A 272 15.05 3.68 -3.64
CA ILE A 272 16.03 4.71 -4.02
C ILE A 272 15.77 5.22 -5.43
N ILE A 273 15.49 4.33 -6.37
CA ILE A 273 15.13 4.70 -7.74
C ILE A 273 13.87 5.59 -7.73
N LEU A 274 12.85 5.24 -6.97
CA LEU A 274 11.62 6.02 -6.86
C LEU A 274 11.88 7.41 -6.26
N TYR A 275 12.71 7.52 -5.22
CA TYR A 275 13.10 8.82 -4.67
C TYR A 275 13.81 9.68 -5.71
N ILE A 276 14.76 9.11 -6.46
CA ILE A 276 15.46 9.84 -7.53
C ILE A 276 14.45 10.31 -8.58
N LEU A 277 13.54 9.45 -9.03
CA LEU A 277 12.53 9.80 -10.03
C LEU A 277 11.58 10.91 -9.56
N ILE A 278 11.05 10.81 -8.33
CA ILE A 278 10.15 11.82 -7.76
C ILE A 278 10.90 13.14 -7.54
N PHE A 279 12.15 13.07 -7.08
CA PHE A 279 13.00 14.25 -6.94
C PHE A 279 13.21 14.94 -8.29
N ILE A 280 13.60 14.20 -9.33
CA ILE A 280 13.79 14.72 -10.68
C ILE A 280 12.50 15.35 -11.20
N PHE A 281 11.37 14.65 -11.08
CA PHE A 281 10.08 15.15 -11.54
C PHE A 281 9.69 16.45 -10.84
N GLN A 282 9.81 16.50 -9.51
CA GLN A 282 9.58 17.72 -8.74
C GLN A 282 10.54 18.85 -9.13
N PHE A 283 11.82 18.53 -9.38
CA PHE A 283 12.84 19.48 -9.80
C PHE A 283 12.49 20.15 -11.14
N PHE A 284 11.94 19.38 -12.08
CA PHE A 284 11.42 19.89 -13.34
C PHE A 284 10.15 20.73 -13.16
N LEU A 285 9.18 20.27 -12.35
CA LEU A 285 7.95 21.01 -12.08
C LEU A 285 8.18 22.34 -11.37
N GLU A 286 9.13 22.39 -10.42
CA GLU A 286 9.57 23.63 -9.75
C GLU A 286 10.47 24.52 -10.64
N LYS A 287 10.74 24.10 -11.88
CA LYS A 287 11.58 24.78 -12.88
C LYS A 287 13.00 25.07 -12.38
N LEU A 288 13.55 24.22 -11.52
CA LEU A 288 14.86 24.43 -10.88
C LEU A 288 16.03 24.24 -11.85
N TYR A 289 15.82 23.53 -12.95
CA TYR A 289 16.79 23.38 -14.03
C TYR A 289 17.20 24.72 -14.67
N ARG A 290 16.41 25.80 -14.49
CA ARG A 290 16.73 27.16 -14.96
C ARG A 290 17.45 28.02 -13.92
N THR A 291 17.84 27.44 -12.79
CA THR A 291 18.37 28.17 -11.63
C THR A 291 19.72 27.59 -11.20
N LYS A 292 20.41 28.28 -10.27
CA LYS A 292 21.66 27.77 -9.66
C LYS A 292 21.52 26.40 -8.98
N TYR A 293 20.30 25.97 -8.64
CA TYR A 293 20.05 24.65 -8.06
C TYR A 293 20.46 23.51 -8.98
N LEU A 294 20.45 23.69 -10.32
CA LEU A 294 20.94 22.66 -11.24
C LEU A 294 22.40 22.31 -10.96
N TRP A 295 23.27 23.32 -10.95
CA TRP A 295 24.70 23.13 -10.72
C TRP A 295 25.00 22.65 -9.30
N MET A 296 24.28 23.18 -8.30
CA MET A 296 24.42 22.71 -6.91
C MET A 296 24.04 21.23 -6.76
N MET A 297 22.96 20.78 -7.41
CA MET A 297 22.54 19.38 -7.36
C MET A 297 23.48 18.45 -8.13
N ILE A 298 24.02 18.90 -9.28
CA ILE A 298 25.05 18.14 -10.01
C ILE A 298 26.31 17.99 -9.13
N ALA A 299 26.79 19.08 -8.54
CA ALA A 299 27.94 19.05 -7.64
C ALA A 299 27.69 18.15 -6.42
N ALA A 300 26.52 18.27 -5.78
CA ALA A 300 26.13 17.42 -4.67
C ALA A 300 26.04 15.93 -5.07
N GLY A 301 25.54 15.64 -6.27
CA GLY A 301 25.50 14.27 -6.82
C GLY A 301 26.89 13.70 -7.04
N ILE A 302 27.81 14.47 -7.62
CA ILE A 302 29.21 14.07 -7.82
C ILE A 302 29.88 13.81 -6.46
N VAL A 303 29.72 14.70 -5.48
CA VAL A 303 30.26 14.53 -4.13
C VAL A 303 29.67 13.28 -3.47
N SER A 304 28.36 13.06 -3.60
CA SER A 304 27.71 11.87 -3.04
C SER A 304 28.26 10.59 -3.65
N LEU A 305 28.45 10.55 -4.97
CA LEU A 305 29.08 9.40 -5.64
C LEU A 305 30.54 9.23 -5.20
N ALA A 306 31.32 10.31 -5.14
CA ALA A 306 32.71 10.28 -4.69
C ALA A 306 32.86 9.75 -3.25
N LEU A 307 31.85 9.96 -2.39
CA LEU A 307 31.78 9.37 -1.06
C LEU A 307 31.30 7.91 -1.10
N ILE A 308 30.31 7.57 -1.91
CA ILE A 308 29.76 6.22 -1.96
C ILE A 308 30.77 5.20 -2.48
N TYR A 309 31.49 5.49 -3.57
CA TYR A 309 32.42 4.53 -4.21
C TYR A 309 33.51 3.95 -3.27
N PRO A 310 34.26 4.75 -2.50
CA PRO A 310 35.31 4.22 -1.61
C PRO A 310 34.75 3.57 -0.33
N PHE A 311 33.54 3.95 0.11
CA PHE A 311 32.97 3.48 1.38
C PHE A 311 31.88 2.42 1.23
N ALA A 312 31.48 2.07 0.01
CA ALA A 312 30.36 1.15 -0.25
C ALA A 312 30.49 -0.20 0.45
N GLN A 313 31.67 -0.83 0.44
CA GLN A 313 31.90 -2.13 1.10
C GLN A 313 31.72 -2.08 2.62
N LYS A 314 31.83 -0.90 3.25
CA LYS A 314 31.69 -0.72 4.70
C LYS A 314 30.24 -0.44 5.13
N LEU A 315 29.33 -0.23 4.17
CA LEU A 315 27.93 0.00 4.48
C LEU A 315 27.26 -1.32 4.93
N PRO A 316 26.14 -1.27 5.68
CA PRO A 316 25.35 -2.47 5.97
C PRO A 316 24.90 -3.18 4.69
N SER A 317 24.75 -4.51 4.73
CA SER A 317 24.41 -5.33 3.54
C SER A 317 23.15 -4.86 2.82
N SER A 318 22.10 -4.48 3.56
CA SER A 318 20.87 -3.90 2.98
C SER A 318 21.08 -2.57 2.26
N PHE A 319 22.06 -1.77 2.70
CA PHE A 319 22.39 -0.50 2.07
C PHE A 319 23.13 -0.75 0.77
N GLN A 320 24.11 -1.65 0.80
CA GLN A 320 24.85 -2.10 -0.38
C GLN A 320 23.88 -2.65 -1.45
N ARG A 321 22.91 -3.46 -1.04
CA ARG A 321 21.85 -3.99 -1.90
C ARG A 321 21.01 -2.89 -2.56
N CYS A 322 20.71 -1.79 -1.87
CA CYS A 322 19.94 -0.68 -2.42
C CYS A 322 20.68 0.07 -3.54
N ILE A 323 22.01 0.13 -3.48
CA ILE A 323 22.87 0.89 -4.40
C ILE A 323 23.57 0.00 -5.44
N SER A 324 23.35 -1.31 -5.42
CA SER A 324 24.03 -2.27 -6.30
C SER A 324 23.74 -2.10 -7.80
N PHE A 325 22.77 -1.26 -8.16
CA PHE A 325 22.52 -0.88 -9.55
C PHE A 325 23.58 0.11 -10.10
N LEU A 326 24.42 0.71 -9.26
CA LEU A 326 25.49 1.60 -9.67
C LEU A 326 26.68 0.79 -10.24
N PRO A 327 27.17 1.14 -11.45
CA PRO A 327 28.22 0.36 -12.11
C PRO A 327 29.57 0.51 -11.41
N GLY A 328 30.35 -0.58 -11.32
CA GLY A 328 31.72 -0.57 -10.79
C GLY A 328 31.82 -0.37 -9.27
N LEU A 329 30.70 -0.42 -8.55
CA LEU A 329 30.69 -0.32 -7.10
C LEU A 329 31.24 -1.61 -6.47
N LYS A 330 32.21 -1.46 -5.56
CA LYS A 330 32.69 -2.58 -4.76
C LYS A 330 31.70 -2.80 -3.62
N ILE A 331 31.01 -3.93 -3.63
CA ILE A 331 30.06 -4.37 -2.60
C ILE A 331 30.32 -5.82 -2.26
N ASP A 332 29.77 -6.23 -1.12
CA ASP A 332 29.75 -7.59 -0.65
C ASP A 332 29.02 -8.53 -1.63
N LEU A 333 29.52 -9.76 -1.74
CA LEU A 333 29.05 -10.74 -2.71
C LEU A 333 27.63 -11.22 -2.38
N ALA A 334 27.27 -11.39 -1.10
CA ALA A 334 25.93 -11.82 -0.72
C ALA A 334 24.91 -10.72 -0.99
N ALA A 335 25.23 -9.46 -0.69
CA ALA A 335 24.38 -8.32 -1.02
C ALA A 335 24.15 -8.16 -2.53
N LYS A 336 25.18 -8.44 -3.34
CA LYS A 336 25.09 -8.43 -4.79
C LYS A 336 24.23 -9.59 -5.29
N ALA A 337 24.50 -10.82 -4.85
CA ALA A 337 23.77 -12.02 -5.25
C ALA A 337 22.27 -11.90 -4.91
N ASP A 338 21.91 -11.41 -3.72
CA ASP A 338 20.50 -11.20 -3.34
C ASP A 338 19.81 -10.13 -4.21
N ALA A 339 20.55 -9.09 -4.63
CA ALA A 339 20.06 -8.10 -5.57
C ALA A 339 19.87 -8.67 -6.98
N ASP A 340 20.82 -9.47 -7.47
CA ASP A 340 20.80 -10.07 -8.80
C ASP A 340 19.71 -11.14 -8.90
N ALA A 341 19.51 -11.95 -7.85
CA ALA A 341 18.40 -12.90 -7.73
C ALA A 341 17.03 -12.20 -7.92
N SER A 342 16.86 -10.98 -7.43
CA SER A 342 15.63 -10.20 -7.65
C SER A 342 15.43 -9.73 -9.10
N ILE A 343 16.50 -9.57 -9.89
CA ILE A 343 16.41 -9.28 -11.33
C ILE A 343 16.09 -10.56 -12.08
N GLU A 344 16.86 -11.62 -11.84
CA GLU A 344 16.69 -12.92 -12.47
C GLU A 344 15.27 -13.46 -12.27
N TRP A 345 14.74 -13.35 -11.05
CA TRP A 345 13.35 -13.67 -10.73
C TRP A 345 12.37 -12.96 -11.68
N ARG A 346 12.54 -11.65 -11.91
CA ARG A 346 11.66 -10.88 -12.82
C ARG A 346 11.85 -11.30 -14.27
N LEU A 347 13.08 -11.51 -14.71
CA LEU A 347 13.36 -11.94 -16.09
C LEU A 347 12.76 -13.32 -16.36
N LYS A 348 12.78 -14.24 -15.39
CA LYS A 348 12.14 -15.56 -15.50
C LYS A 348 10.61 -15.46 -15.54
N ILE A 349 9.99 -14.61 -14.71
CA ILE A 349 8.56 -14.30 -14.84
C ILE A 349 8.23 -13.80 -16.25
N TRP A 350 9.04 -12.89 -16.79
CA TRP A 350 8.86 -12.37 -18.14
C TRP A 350 9.02 -13.44 -19.22
N SER A 351 10.05 -14.28 -19.15
CA SER A 351 10.26 -15.32 -20.16
C SER A 351 9.11 -16.33 -20.21
N VAL A 352 8.48 -16.62 -19.07
CA VAL A 352 7.34 -17.53 -18.97
C VAL A 352 6.03 -16.88 -19.44
N LEU A 353 5.77 -15.62 -19.05
CA LEU A 353 4.48 -14.97 -19.28
C LEU A 353 4.40 -14.21 -20.61
N TRP A 354 5.52 -13.70 -21.12
CA TRP A 354 5.54 -12.91 -22.35
C TRP A 354 4.94 -13.67 -23.56
N PRO A 355 5.26 -14.95 -23.79
CA PRO A 355 4.62 -15.71 -24.87
C PRO A 355 3.10 -15.87 -24.72
N GLN A 356 2.60 -15.86 -23.48
CA GLN A 356 1.18 -16.03 -23.16
C GLN A 356 0.36 -14.74 -23.31
N VAL A 357 1.00 -13.59 -23.54
CA VAL A 357 0.30 -12.30 -23.66
C VAL A 357 -0.75 -12.34 -24.77
N GLY A 358 -0.44 -13.00 -25.90
CA GLY A 358 -1.38 -13.15 -27.02
C GLY A 358 -2.67 -13.87 -26.63
N ASP A 359 -2.57 -14.95 -25.86
CA ASP A 359 -3.70 -15.79 -25.45
C ASP A 359 -4.68 -15.04 -24.53
N TYR A 360 -4.17 -14.09 -23.76
CA TYR A 360 -4.94 -13.31 -22.79
C TYR A 360 -5.16 -11.86 -23.22
N LEU A 361 -4.72 -11.45 -24.43
CA LEU A 361 -4.69 -10.04 -24.81
C LEU A 361 -6.09 -9.41 -24.82
N LEU A 362 -7.11 -10.12 -25.29
CA LEU A 362 -8.45 -9.54 -25.41
C LEU A 362 -9.25 -9.56 -24.10
N LEU A 363 -9.31 -10.71 -23.43
CA LEU A 363 -10.18 -10.89 -22.27
C LEU A 363 -9.43 -10.82 -20.92
N GLY A 364 -8.13 -11.06 -20.93
CA GLY A 364 -7.36 -11.37 -19.72
C GLY A 364 -7.56 -12.81 -19.25
N LYS A 365 -6.64 -13.27 -18.39
CA LYS A 365 -6.69 -14.55 -17.67
C LYS A 365 -7.62 -14.50 -16.46
N GLY A 366 -7.85 -13.31 -15.90
CA GLY A 366 -8.43 -13.13 -14.57
C GLY A 366 -7.41 -13.36 -13.45
N PHE A 367 -7.86 -13.24 -12.20
CA PHE A 367 -7.03 -13.47 -11.01
C PHE A 367 -7.29 -14.83 -10.34
N VAL A 368 -8.17 -15.66 -10.90
CA VAL A 368 -8.60 -16.91 -10.28
C VAL A 368 -7.58 -18.02 -10.54
N TYR A 369 -7.28 -18.78 -9.49
CA TYR A 369 -6.40 -19.95 -9.55
C TYR A 369 -6.88 -21.03 -8.57
N ASP A 370 -6.52 -22.29 -8.83
CA ASP A 370 -6.96 -23.44 -8.04
C ASP A 370 -6.28 -23.47 -6.66
N ALA A 371 -7.02 -23.87 -5.63
CA ALA A 371 -6.49 -24.10 -4.29
C ALA A 371 -5.51 -25.27 -4.21
N SER A 372 -5.74 -26.34 -4.96
CA SER A 372 -4.83 -27.50 -4.99
C SER A 372 -3.47 -27.08 -5.54
N ASP A 373 -3.46 -26.29 -6.61
CA ASP A 373 -2.23 -25.86 -7.26
C ASP A 373 -1.40 -24.96 -6.35
N VAL A 374 -2.04 -24.09 -5.58
CA VAL A 374 -1.36 -23.25 -4.59
C VAL A 374 -0.81 -24.07 -3.44
N HIS A 375 -1.58 -25.03 -2.92
CA HIS A 375 -1.11 -25.86 -1.82
C HIS A 375 0.07 -26.73 -2.26
N LEU A 376 -0.01 -27.35 -3.44
CA LEU A 376 1.08 -28.11 -4.03
C LEU A 376 2.28 -27.23 -4.33
N ALA A 377 2.07 -25.99 -4.80
CA ALA A 377 3.15 -25.04 -5.04
C ALA A 377 3.82 -24.60 -3.73
N ASP A 378 3.07 -24.28 -2.68
CA ASP A 378 3.63 -23.89 -1.37
C ASP A 378 4.43 -25.05 -0.75
N GLU A 379 3.89 -26.26 -0.74
CA GLU A 379 4.61 -27.46 -0.28
C GLU A 379 5.85 -27.74 -1.12
N SER A 380 5.77 -27.57 -2.45
CA SER A 380 6.90 -27.77 -3.34
C SER A 380 7.98 -26.72 -3.14
N VAL A 381 7.63 -25.46 -2.89
CA VAL A 381 8.60 -24.40 -2.53
C VAL A 381 9.25 -24.71 -1.18
N ARG A 382 8.47 -25.08 -0.17
CA ARG A 382 8.99 -25.47 1.16
C ARG A 382 9.96 -26.64 1.10
N ARG A 383 9.71 -27.59 0.21
CA ARG A 383 10.54 -28.79 0.02
C ARG A 383 11.67 -28.60 -1.01
N GLY A 384 11.79 -27.41 -1.60
CA GLY A 384 12.84 -27.08 -2.59
C GLY A 384 12.62 -27.65 -4.00
N PHE A 385 11.42 -28.16 -4.30
CA PHE A 385 11.05 -28.68 -5.63
C PHE A 385 10.59 -27.59 -6.60
N LEU A 386 10.06 -26.47 -6.11
CA LEU A 386 9.66 -25.31 -6.92
C LEU A 386 10.40 -24.05 -6.46
N GLN A 387 10.70 -23.15 -7.39
CA GLN A 387 11.29 -21.85 -7.09
C GLN A 387 10.20 -20.82 -6.82
N SER A 388 10.54 -19.74 -6.10
CA SER A 388 9.59 -18.71 -5.69
C SER A 388 8.87 -18.00 -6.86
N GLU A 389 9.52 -17.91 -8.01
CA GLU A 389 8.94 -17.36 -9.24
C GLU A 389 7.83 -18.25 -9.81
N ASP A 390 7.95 -19.58 -9.70
CA ASP A 390 6.95 -20.50 -10.22
C ASP A 390 5.64 -20.36 -9.42
N PHE A 391 5.77 -20.15 -8.10
CA PHE A 391 4.65 -19.79 -7.23
C PHE A 391 3.98 -18.47 -7.64
N ALA A 392 4.75 -17.45 -8.01
CA ALA A 392 4.21 -16.17 -8.48
C ALA A 392 3.52 -16.28 -9.85
N VAL A 393 4.01 -17.13 -10.75
CA VAL A 393 3.35 -17.44 -12.04
C VAL A 393 1.97 -18.05 -11.80
N ILE A 394 1.86 -18.99 -10.86
CA ILE A 394 0.62 -19.68 -10.49
C ILE A 394 -0.38 -18.72 -9.84
N THR A 395 0.07 -17.95 -8.85
CA THR A 395 -0.79 -17.07 -8.03
C THR A 395 -1.12 -15.73 -8.67
N GLY A 396 -0.47 -15.37 -9.78
CA GLY A 396 -0.70 -14.08 -10.44
C GLY A 396 0.07 -12.91 -9.83
N ASP A 397 0.94 -13.13 -8.85
CA ASP A 397 1.69 -12.06 -8.17
C ASP A 397 3.01 -11.72 -8.86
N TYR A 398 2.92 -11.29 -10.11
CA TYR A 398 4.07 -11.15 -11.02
C TYR A 398 5.07 -10.04 -10.62
N HIS A 399 4.71 -9.17 -9.67
CA HIS A 399 5.49 -8.01 -9.24
C HIS A 399 6.12 -7.23 -10.43
N SER A 400 5.37 -7.11 -11.53
CA SER A 400 5.82 -6.48 -12.78
C SER A 400 4.68 -5.68 -13.39
N GLY A 401 4.81 -4.34 -13.35
CA GLY A 401 3.73 -3.41 -13.71
C GLY A 401 2.95 -3.77 -14.98
N PRO A 402 3.59 -3.91 -16.15
CA PRO A 402 2.89 -4.20 -17.40
C PRO A 402 2.21 -5.59 -17.39
N LEU A 403 2.94 -6.63 -16.98
CA LEU A 403 2.44 -8.01 -16.99
C LEU A 403 1.31 -8.22 -15.95
N SER A 404 1.39 -7.56 -14.80
CA SER A 404 0.36 -7.56 -13.75
C SER A 404 -0.97 -6.92 -14.18
N VAL A 405 -1.01 -6.21 -15.31
CA VAL A 405 -2.26 -5.66 -15.88
C VAL A 405 -2.67 -6.42 -17.14
N VAL A 406 -1.75 -6.62 -18.09
CA VAL A 406 -2.11 -7.23 -19.39
C VAL A 406 -2.47 -8.70 -19.27
N ILE A 407 -1.78 -9.48 -18.44
CA ILE A 407 -2.12 -10.90 -18.28
C ILE A 407 -3.47 -11.06 -17.58
N PRO A 408 -3.75 -10.42 -16.42
CA PRO A 408 -5.01 -10.65 -15.74
C PRO A 408 -6.20 -9.98 -16.42
N LEU A 409 -6.05 -8.79 -17.03
CA LEU A 409 -7.16 -7.95 -17.49
C LEU A 409 -7.14 -7.64 -18.99
N GLY A 410 -6.14 -8.11 -19.73
CA GLY A 410 -6.00 -7.87 -21.17
C GLY A 410 -5.80 -6.39 -21.51
N ILE A 411 -6.01 -6.08 -22.79
CA ILE A 411 -5.84 -4.75 -23.38
C ILE A 411 -6.81 -3.73 -22.78
N TRP A 412 -8.03 -4.15 -22.41
CA TRP A 412 -9.00 -3.28 -21.76
C TRP A 412 -8.52 -2.83 -20.38
N GLY A 413 -7.88 -3.73 -19.62
CA GLY A 413 -7.25 -3.39 -18.36
C GLY A 413 -6.11 -2.38 -18.55
N VAL A 414 -5.26 -2.58 -19.56
CA VAL A 414 -4.17 -1.67 -19.90
C VAL A 414 -4.71 -0.29 -20.27
N ILE A 415 -5.74 -0.22 -21.13
CA ILE A 415 -6.39 1.04 -21.51
C ILE A 415 -6.92 1.74 -20.26
N GLY A 416 -7.66 1.04 -19.40
CA GLY A 416 -8.21 1.63 -18.18
C GLY A 416 -7.12 2.16 -17.24
N PHE A 417 -6.05 1.41 -17.05
CA PHE A 417 -4.89 1.82 -16.26
C PHE A 417 -4.21 3.07 -16.86
N VAL A 418 -3.97 3.11 -18.17
CA VAL A 418 -3.36 4.26 -18.85
C VAL A 418 -4.24 5.50 -18.72
N LEU A 419 -5.56 5.38 -18.94
CA LEU A 419 -6.50 6.48 -18.80
C LEU A 419 -6.50 7.05 -17.38
N ILE A 420 -6.47 6.20 -16.35
CA ILE A 420 -6.35 6.63 -14.95
C ILE A 420 -5.09 7.48 -14.73
N ASN A 421 -3.94 7.05 -15.24
CA ASN A 421 -2.68 7.79 -15.09
C ASN A 421 -2.70 9.13 -15.86
N VAL A 422 -3.15 9.12 -17.12
CA VAL A 422 -3.21 10.33 -17.97
C VAL A 422 -4.16 11.38 -17.40
N PHE A 423 -5.36 10.98 -17.01
CA PHE A 423 -6.33 11.91 -16.43
C PHE A 423 -6.00 12.28 -14.98
N GLY A 424 -5.31 11.41 -14.24
CA GLY A 424 -4.83 11.70 -12.90
C GLY A 424 -3.79 12.81 -12.85
N ILE A 425 -2.90 12.90 -13.85
CA ILE A 425 -1.90 13.97 -13.95
C ILE A 425 -2.53 15.33 -14.35
N ARG A 426 -3.67 15.31 -15.05
CA ARG A 426 -4.37 16.52 -15.53
C ARG A 426 -5.35 17.13 -14.52
N MET A 427 -5.67 16.41 -13.45
CA MET A 427 -6.52 16.87 -12.35
C MET A 427 -5.75 17.85 -11.46
#